data_AF-A0A7S1S731-F1
#
_entry.id   AF-A0A7S1S731-F1
#
_cell.length_a   1.000
_cell.length_b   1.000
_cell.length_c   1.000
_cell.angle_alpha   90.00
_cell.angle_beta   90.00
_cell.angle_gamma   90.00
#
_symmetry.space_group_name_H-M   'P 1'
#
loop_
_entity.id
_entity.type
_entity.pdbx_description
1 polymer ?
#
loop_
_entity_poly.entity_id
_entity_poly.type
_entity_poly.pdbx_seq_one_letter_code
_entity_poly.pdbx_strand_id
1 'polypeptide(L)'
;ARGTSSKFHGYVEALPPYPPTVNTFTPAERHALRLLSGGHDAFTCYSGVIDLAAASVQRAAGLWGDEPVPTREDVEAAFFFVLSRMSYMRMIPLCDLANAALPGEDNARIVVEGQVVDGREGCALVTKRPVKAGEELVIDYNHHDAPGMLVNYGCTLGLEEVRSATRFEVSTPPFLRDMAGPNLGGPSQLCEDEPNVLQEKALALLRMAAMGSREELLAAA
;
A
#
# COMPACT_ATOMS: atom_id res chain seq x y z
N ALA A 1 3.53 31.33 8.78
CA ALA A 1 3.36 30.41 7.63
C ALA A 1 3.14 31.19 6.33
N ARG A 2 3.41 30.64 5.12
CA ARG A 2 3.21 31.38 3.85
C ARG A 2 1.73 31.61 3.50
N GLY A 3 0.79 30.81 4.01
CA GLY A 3 -0.65 31.03 3.81
C GLY A 3 -1.04 31.25 2.34
N THR A 4 -1.86 32.28 2.10
CA THR A 4 -2.32 32.69 0.76
C THR A 4 -1.20 33.15 -0.18
N SER A 5 -0.01 33.47 0.36
CA SER A 5 1.18 33.80 -0.44
C SER A 5 1.94 32.57 -0.96
N SER A 6 1.51 31.36 -0.61
CA SER A 6 2.06 30.12 -1.16
C SER A 6 1.71 29.97 -2.64
N LYS A 7 2.69 29.59 -3.48
CA LYS A 7 2.45 29.21 -4.88
C LYS A 7 1.53 27.99 -5.03
N PHE A 8 1.35 27.22 -3.96
CA PHE A 8 0.48 26.03 -3.92
C PHE A 8 -0.82 26.28 -3.17
N HIS A 9 -1.13 27.52 -2.79
CA HIS A 9 -2.31 27.85 -1.99
C HIS A 9 -3.61 27.28 -2.60
N GLY A 10 -3.85 27.52 -3.89
CA GLY A 10 -5.05 27.00 -4.57
C GLY A 10 -5.10 25.47 -4.67
N TYR A 11 -3.95 24.80 -4.72
CA TYR A 11 -3.90 23.33 -4.63
C TYR A 11 -4.29 22.86 -3.23
N VAL A 12 -3.72 23.48 -2.19
CA VAL A 12 -4.00 23.13 -0.80
C VAL A 12 -5.48 23.36 -0.44
N GLU A 13 -6.08 24.44 -0.92
CA GLU A 13 -7.52 24.72 -0.72
C GLU A 13 -8.44 23.72 -1.45
N ALA A 14 -7.98 23.15 -2.57
CA ALA A 14 -8.75 22.19 -3.35
C ALA A 14 -8.63 20.74 -2.82
N LEU A 15 -7.78 20.50 -1.82
CA LEU A 15 -7.61 19.18 -1.22
C LEU A 15 -8.90 18.73 -0.50
N PRO A 16 -9.26 17.44 -0.61
CA PRO A 16 -10.38 16.91 0.13
C PRO A 16 -10.07 16.88 1.64
N PRO A 17 -11.10 16.68 2.49
CA PRO A 17 -10.89 16.35 3.89
C PRO A 17 -9.96 15.15 4.07
N TYR A 18 -9.30 15.09 5.23
CA TYR A 18 -8.46 13.97 5.62
C TYR A 18 -9.22 12.64 5.50
N PRO A 19 -8.71 11.63 4.78
CA PRO A 19 -9.33 10.32 4.77
C PRO A 19 -9.25 9.71 6.18
N PRO A 20 -10.22 8.87 6.58
CA PRO A 20 -10.18 8.16 7.85
C PRO A 20 -9.14 7.03 7.77
N THR A 21 -7.86 7.37 7.87
CA THR A 21 -6.73 6.43 7.93
C THR A 21 -6.51 5.91 9.36
N VAL A 22 -5.55 5.00 9.54
CA VAL A 22 -5.32 4.32 10.84
C VAL A 22 -5.13 5.26 12.04
N ASN A 23 -4.70 6.51 11.82
CA ASN A 23 -4.57 7.52 12.88
C ASN A 23 -5.91 7.99 13.46
N THR A 24 -7.02 7.85 12.74
CA THR A 24 -8.36 8.21 13.24
C THR A 24 -9.07 7.05 13.94
N PHE A 25 -8.51 5.83 13.84
CA PHE A 25 -9.12 4.63 14.40
C PHE A 25 -9.11 4.66 15.93
N THR A 26 -10.21 4.19 16.52
CA THR A 26 -10.34 3.90 17.95
C THR A 26 -9.34 2.80 18.38
N PRO A 27 -9.05 2.69 19.69
CA PRO A 27 -8.19 1.61 20.18
C PRO A 27 -8.67 0.21 19.81
N ALA A 28 -9.99 -0.01 19.72
CA ALA A 28 -10.57 -1.30 19.34
C ALA A 28 -10.33 -1.62 17.85
N GLU A 29 -10.53 -0.63 16.96
CA GLU A 29 -10.27 -0.78 15.52
C GLU A 29 -8.79 -1.04 15.23
N ARG A 30 -7.89 -0.34 15.92
CA ARG A 30 -6.44 -0.59 15.81
C ARG A 30 -6.07 -1.99 16.28
N HIS A 31 -6.69 -2.47 17.36
CA HIS A 31 -6.47 -3.84 17.84
C HIS A 31 -6.94 -4.87 16.81
N ALA A 32 -8.13 -4.69 16.23
CA ALA A 32 -8.65 -5.57 15.19
C ALA A 32 -7.74 -5.59 13.96
N LEU A 33 -7.30 -4.42 13.48
CA LEU A 33 -6.36 -4.30 12.37
C LEU A 33 -5.04 -5.03 12.65
N ARG A 34 -4.49 -4.89 13.86
CA ARG A 34 -3.27 -5.60 14.25
C ARG A 34 -3.43 -7.13 14.18
N LEU A 35 -4.60 -7.66 14.54
CA LEU A 35 -4.88 -9.10 14.40
C LEU A 35 -4.95 -9.53 12.92
N LEU A 36 -5.56 -8.71 12.07
CA LEU A 36 -5.66 -8.95 10.63
C LEU A 36 -4.29 -8.90 9.94
N SER A 37 -3.42 -7.98 10.37
CA SER A 37 -2.05 -7.82 9.83
C SER A 37 -1.02 -8.76 10.48
N GLY A 38 -1.46 -9.90 11.04
CA GLY A 38 -0.56 -10.91 11.61
C GLY A 38 0.25 -10.42 12.80
N GLY A 39 -0.26 -9.45 13.57
CA GLY A 39 0.40 -8.87 14.73
C GLY A 39 1.23 -7.61 14.43
N HIS A 40 1.33 -7.20 13.16
CA HIS A 40 2.00 -5.97 12.75
C HIS A 40 1.20 -4.74 13.18
N ASP A 41 1.88 -3.78 13.81
CA ASP A 41 1.28 -2.52 14.23
C ASP A 41 1.65 -1.42 13.24
N ALA A 42 0.81 -1.28 12.22
CA ALA A 42 0.98 -0.28 11.17
C ALA A 42 0.92 1.17 11.68
N PHE A 43 0.24 1.41 12.80
CA PHE A 43 0.20 2.74 13.42
C PHE A 43 1.58 3.13 13.96
N THR A 44 2.27 2.19 14.60
CA THR A 44 3.63 2.43 15.11
C THR A 44 4.71 2.38 14.03
N CYS A 45 4.42 1.85 12.84
CA CYS A 45 5.39 1.72 11.75
C CYS A 45 6.06 3.06 11.39
N TYR A 46 5.28 4.15 11.43
CA TYR A 46 5.75 5.49 11.04
C TYR A 46 6.11 6.40 12.22
N SER A 47 5.99 5.92 13.48
CA SER A 47 6.14 6.77 14.67
C SER A 47 7.49 7.49 14.72
N GLY A 48 8.59 6.81 14.38
CA GLY A 48 9.92 7.41 14.37
C GLY A 48 10.07 8.55 13.36
N VAL A 49 9.45 8.44 12.19
CA VAL A 49 9.47 9.51 11.17
C VAL A 49 8.59 10.67 11.59
N ILE A 50 7.41 10.38 12.15
CA ILE A 50 6.49 11.38 12.70
C ILE A 50 7.16 12.15 13.84
N ASP A 51 7.84 11.46 14.77
CA ASP A 51 8.54 12.08 15.89
C ASP A 51 9.68 12.96 15.43
N LEU A 52 10.44 12.53 14.40
CA LEU A 52 11.49 13.34 13.78
C LEU A 52 10.91 14.59 13.11
N ALA A 53 9.80 14.45 12.38
CA ALA A 53 9.12 15.58 11.73
C ALA A 53 8.57 16.56 12.78
N ALA A 54 7.90 16.08 13.81
CA ALA A 54 7.39 16.88 14.91
C ALA A 54 8.51 17.62 15.64
N ALA A 55 9.62 16.93 15.97
CA ALA A 55 10.78 17.58 16.58
C ALA A 55 11.39 18.66 15.68
N SER A 56 11.41 18.44 14.37
CA SER A 56 11.91 19.41 13.39
C SER A 56 11.01 20.66 13.31
N VAL A 57 9.68 20.47 13.28
CA VAL A 57 8.69 21.55 13.32
C VAL A 57 8.85 22.38 14.60
N GLN A 58 9.01 21.71 15.75
CA GLN A 58 9.19 22.36 17.05
C GLN A 58 10.51 23.13 17.14
N ARG A 59 11.62 22.58 16.63
CA ARG A 59 12.90 23.31 16.56
C ARG A 59 12.84 24.52 15.63
N ALA A 60 11.97 24.48 14.62
CA ALA A 60 11.70 25.57 13.70
C ALA A 60 10.58 26.50 14.17
N ALA A 61 10.17 26.46 15.45
CA ALA A 61 9.07 27.26 16.00
C ALA A 61 9.15 28.75 15.64
N GLY A 62 10.35 29.34 15.65
CA GLY A 62 10.56 30.75 15.30
C GLY A 62 10.17 31.12 13.86
N LEU A 63 10.02 30.15 12.95
CA LEU A 63 9.57 30.38 11.56
C LEU A 63 8.04 30.49 11.43
N TRP A 64 7.29 30.18 12.48
CA TRP A 64 5.83 30.24 12.46
C TRP A 64 5.30 31.66 12.66
N GLY A 65 6.08 32.55 13.28
CA GLY A 65 5.66 33.92 13.60
C GLY A 65 4.61 33.92 14.70
N ASP A 66 3.48 34.58 14.46
CA ASP A 66 2.35 34.62 15.40
C ASP A 66 1.41 33.40 15.30
N GLU A 67 1.63 32.52 14.32
CA GLU A 67 0.83 31.32 14.13
C GLU A 67 1.19 30.24 15.19
N PRO A 68 0.22 29.44 15.66
CA PRO A 68 0.50 28.34 16.56
C PRO A 68 1.41 27.31 15.88
N VAL A 69 2.43 26.87 16.62
CA VAL A 69 3.34 25.81 16.16
C VAL A 69 2.57 24.48 16.20
N PRO A 70 2.53 23.69 15.10
CA PRO A 70 1.81 22.43 15.06
C PRO A 70 2.28 21.45 16.14
N THR A 71 1.31 20.82 16.79
CA THR A 71 1.54 19.74 17.75
C THR A 71 2.02 18.47 17.05
N ARG A 72 2.46 17.47 17.83
CA ARG A 72 2.77 16.14 17.27
C ARG A 72 1.54 15.52 16.58
N GLU A 73 0.36 15.72 17.14
CA GLU A 73 -0.91 15.20 16.60
C GLU A 73 -1.24 15.85 15.24
N ASP A 74 -1.03 17.17 15.11
CA ASP A 74 -1.20 17.88 13.83
C ASP A 74 -0.23 17.34 12.76
N VAL A 75 1.01 17.07 13.15
CA VAL A 75 2.03 16.50 12.25
C VAL A 75 1.68 15.07 11.85
N GLU A 76 1.19 14.25 12.78
CA GLU A 76 0.73 12.89 12.52
C GLU A 76 -0.46 12.89 11.54
N ALA A 77 -1.45 13.75 11.75
CA ALA A 77 -2.58 13.90 10.85
C ALA A 77 -2.15 14.32 9.43
N ALA A 78 -1.26 15.32 9.33
CA ALA A 78 -0.71 15.75 8.05
C ALA A 78 0.15 14.66 7.39
N PHE A 79 0.87 13.85 8.18
CA PHE A 79 1.67 12.74 7.67
C PHE A 79 0.81 11.68 6.99
N PHE A 80 -0.24 11.19 7.65
CA PHE A 80 -1.14 10.19 7.06
C PHE A 80 -1.93 10.76 5.88
N PHE A 81 -2.26 12.04 5.90
CA PHE A 81 -2.82 12.72 4.74
C PHE A 81 -1.90 12.67 3.53
N VAL A 82 -0.63 13.08 3.71
CA VAL A 82 0.37 13.05 2.65
C VAL A 82 0.58 11.61 2.18
N LEU A 83 0.65 10.64 3.09
CA LEU A 83 0.83 9.23 2.75
C LEU A 83 -0.29 8.73 1.82
N SER A 84 -1.53 9.15 2.05
CA SER A 84 -2.69 8.77 1.24
C SER A 84 -2.72 9.37 -0.17
N ARG A 85 -1.84 10.33 -0.49
CA ARG A 85 -1.86 11.06 -1.78
C ARG A 85 -0.51 11.14 -2.47
N MET A 86 0.57 10.81 -1.76
CA MET A 86 1.92 10.95 -2.27
C MET A 86 2.20 9.92 -3.36
N SER A 87 2.89 10.36 -4.39
CA SER A 87 3.45 9.52 -5.44
C SER A 87 4.92 9.91 -5.63
N TYR A 88 5.82 8.93 -5.70
CA TYR A 88 7.26 9.18 -5.85
C TYR A 88 7.83 10.16 -4.81
N MET A 89 7.42 10.04 -3.53
CA MET A 89 7.83 10.92 -2.42
C MET A 89 7.43 12.40 -2.61
N ARG A 90 6.40 12.68 -3.43
CA ARG A 90 5.93 14.04 -3.74
C ARG A 90 4.40 14.07 -3.75
N MET A 91 3.84 15.23 -3.40
CA MET A 91 2.46 15.56 -3.75
C MET A 91 2.47 16.11 -5.17
N ILE A 92 1.69 15.51 -6.08
CA ILE A 92 1.66 15.89 -7.49
C ILE A 92 0.26 16.43 -7.80
N PRO A 93 0.06 17.76 -7.82
CA PRO A 93 -1.24 18.36 -8.09
C PRO A 93 -1.87 17.81 -9.37
N LEU A 94 -3.19 17.65 -9.36
CA LEU A 94 -4.01 17.06 -10.44
C LEU A 94 -3.80 15.55 -10.64
N CYS A 95 -2.58 15.05 -10.55
CA CYS A 95 -2.32 13.61 -10.67
C CYS A 95 -2.83 12.84 -9.44
N ASP A 96 -2.74 13.45 -8.26
CA ASP A 96 -3.23 12.90 -6.99
C ASP A 96 -4.77 12.89 -6.87
N LEU A 97 -5.50 13.34 -7.89
CA LEU A 97 -6.95 13.21 -7.99
C LEU A 97 -7.38 11.89 -8.61
N ALA A 98 -6.47 11.16 -9.27
CA ALA A 98 -6.80 9.86 -9.85
C ALA A 98 -7.00 8.83 -8.73
N ASN A 99 -8.16 8.17 -8.75
CA ASN A 99 -8.47 7.11 -7.80
C ASN A 99 -7.67 5.84 -8.09
N ALA A 100 -7.57 5.00 -7.08
CA ALA A 100 -6.98 3.69 -7.19
C ALA A 100 -7.91 2.71 -7.94
N ALA A 101 -7.32 1.88 -8.80
CA ALA A 101 -7.97 0.73 -9.40
C ALA A 101 -7.70 -0.55 -8.59
N LEU A 102 -8.52 -1.58 -8.83
CA LEU A 102 -8.16 -2.95 -8.45
C LEU A 102 -6.92 -3.43 -9.23
N PRO A 103 -6.15 -4.39 -8.70
CA PRO A 103 -4.98 -4.93 -9.36
C PRO A 103 -5.29 -5.41 -10.78
N GLY A 104 -4.63 -4.81 -11.77
CA GLY A 104 -4.80 -5.14 -13.19
C GLY A 104 -5.95 -4.43 -13.91
N GLU A 105 -6.77 -3.65 -13.21
CA GLU A 105 -7.89 -2.89 -13.81
C GLU A 105 -7.52 -1.44 -14.16
N ASP A 106 -6.33 -1.00 -13.77
CA ASP A 106 -5.89 0.37 -13.95
C ASP A 106 -5.73 0.76 -15.44
N ASN A 107 -6.12 1.99 -15.78
CA ASN A 107 -6.14 2.45 -17.18
C ASN A 107 -5.21 3.64 -17.43
N ALA A 108 -4.56 4.15 -16.38
CA ALA A 108 -3.60 5.23 -16.44
C ALA A 108 -2.43 5.01 -15.48
N ARG A 109 -1.34 5.74 -15.67
CA ARG A 109 -0.20 5.76 -14.74
C ARG A 109 0.40 7.15 -14.66
N ILE A 110 1.01 7.44 -13.51
CA ILE A 110 1.80 8.65 -13.34
C ILE A 110 3.18 8.42 -13.94
N VAL A 111 3.62 9.33 -14.80
CA VAL A 111 4.98 9.37 -15.36
C VAL A 111 5.65 10.65 -14.87
N VAL A 112 6.75 10.50 -14.12
CA VAL A 112 7.42 11.61 -13.42
C VAL A 112 8.66 12.15 -14.13
N GLU A 113 9.21 11.42 -15.10
CA GLU A 113 10.45 11.77 -15.80
C GLU A 113 10.22 11.85 -17.31
N GLY A 114 10.92 12.78 -17.96
CA GLY A 114 10.94 12.91 -19.41
C GLY A 114 9.63 13.40 -20.03
N GLN A 115 8.65 13.83 -19.22
CA GLN A 115 7.41 14.42 -19.73
C GLN A 115 7.59 15.92 -19.91
N VAL A 116 7.55 16.39 -21.15
CA VAL A 116 7.61 17.81 -21.48
C VAL A 116 6.22 18.28 -21.88
N VAL A 117 5.61 19.14 -21.05
CA VAL A 117 4.32 19.78 -21.31
C VAL A 117 4.58 21.29 -21.40
N ASP A 118 4.20 21.91 -22.52
CA ASP A 118 4.42 23.34 -22.78
C ASP A 118 5.89 23.80 -22.59
N GLY A 119 6.83 22.94 -22.99
CA GLY A 119 8.27 23.21 -22.89
C GLY A 119 8.86 23.10 -21.49
N ARG A 120 8.10 22.56 -20.51
CA ARG A 120 8.57 22.32 -19.14
C ARG A 120 8.57 20.83 -18.83
N GLU A 121 9.65 20.35 -18.24
CA GLU A 121 9.68 19.01 -17.67
C GLU A 121 8.76 18.96 -16.43
N GLY A 122 7.95 17.91 -16.34
CA GLY A 122 6.98 17.75 -15.28
C GLY A 122 6.50 16.31 -15.13
N CYS A 123 5.39 16.15 -14.40
CA CYS A 123 4.71 14.89 -14.23
C CYS A 123 3.43 14.88 -15.07
N ALA A 124 3.08 13.73 -15.64
CA ALA A 124 1.85 13.58 -16.41
C ALA A 124 1.13 12.29 -16.02
N LEU A 125 -0.20 12.33 -16.09
CA LEU A 125 -1.04 11.15 -16.08
C LEU A 125 -1.19 10.65 -17.52
N VAL A 126 -0.68 9.45 -17.80
CA VAL A 126 -0.65 8.88 -19.14
C VAL A 126 -1.53 7.64 -19.18
N THR A 127 -2.44 7.58 -20.15
CA THR A 127 -3.32 6.42 -20.32
C THR A 127 -2.53 5.22 -20.84
N LYS A 128 -2.83 4.03 -20.31
CA LYS A 128 -2.27 2.74 -20.77
C LYS A 128 -3.00 2.20 -21.99
N ARG A 129 -4.25 2.61 -22.18
CA ARG A 129 -5.15 2.21 -23.26
C ARG A 129 -6.06 3.38 -23.67
N PRO A 130 -6.75 3.31 -24.82
CA PRO A 130 -7.82 4.26 -25.11
C PRO A 130 -8.87 4.27 -23.99
N VAL A 131 -9.25 5.48 -23.55
CA VAL A 131 -10.25 5.72 -22.50
C VAL A 131 -11.42 6.46 -23.13
N LYS A 132 -12.65 6.01 -22.86
CA LYS A 132 -13.86 6.62 -23.43
C LYS A 132 -14.24 7.91 -22.70
N ALA A 133 -14.94 8.80 -23.37
CA ALA A 133 -15.56 9.94 -22.70
C ALA A 133 -16.52 9.46 -21.60
N GLY A 134 -16.38 10.01 -20.39
CA GLY A 134 -17.15 9.60 -19.20
C GLY A 134 -16.60 8.39 -18.45
N GLU A 135 -15.55 7.74 -18.95
CA GLU A 135 -14.81 6.71 -18.20
C GLU A 135 -13.82 7.36 -17.24
N GLU A 136 -13.77 6.86 -16.01
CA GLU A 136 -12.86 7.37 -14.98
C GLU A 136 -11.41 7.00 -15.29
N LEU A 137 -10.48 7.92 -15.01
CA LEU A 137 -9.04 7.64 -15.03
C LEU A 137 -8.61 7.10 -13.66
N VAL A 138 -8.18 5.85 -13.65
CA VAL A 138 -7.79 5.13 -12.43
C VAL A 138 -6.37 4.60 -12.56
N ILE A 139 -5.62 4.65 -11.47
CA ILE A 139 -4.20 4.28 -11.39
C ILE A 139 -3.96 3.17 -10.37
N ASP A 140 -2.83 2.47 -10.48
CA ASP A 140 -2.37 1.53 -9.46
C ASP A 140 -1.66 2.29 -8.32
N TYR A 141 -2.13 2.10 -7.07
CA TYR A 141 -1.50 2.66 -5.86
C TYR A 141 -0.38 1.76 -5.31
N ASN A 142 -0.01 0.68 -6.00
CA ASN A 142 0.99 -0.31 -5.60
C ASN A 142 0.70 -0.96 -4.24
N HIS A 143 -0.57 -1.18 -3.91
CA HIS A 143 -0.99 -1.94 -2.73
C HIS A 143 -1.86 -3.11 -3.16
N HIS A 144 -1.56 -4.28 -2.58
CA HIS A 144 -2.12 -5.55 -3.04
C HIS A 144 -2.88 -6.29 -1.94
N ASP A 145 -3.09 -5.66 -0.79
CA ASP A 145 -3.87 -6.21 0.31
C ASP A 145 -4.78 -5.14 0.96
N ALA A 146 -5.96 -5.58 1.40
CA ALA A 146 -6.97 -4.72 2.01
C ALA A 146 -6.50 -4.01 3.29
N PRO A 147 -5.78 -4.67 4.22
CA PRO A 147 -5.21 -3.98 5.40
C PRO A 147 -4.27 -2.83 5.04
N GLY A 148 -3.37 -3.03 4.06
CA GLY A 148 -2.45 -2.00 3.59
C GLY A 148 -3.18 -0.81 2.96
N MET A 149 -4.19 -1.08 2.13
CA MET A 149 -5.06 -0.03 1.60
C MET A 149 -5.78 0.74 2.71
N LEU A 150 -6.33 0.05 3.70
CA LEU A 150 -7.07 0.67 4.79
C LEU A 150 -6.16 1.54 5.67
N VAL A 151 -4.94 1.08 5.94
CA VAL A 151 -3.93 1.82 6.72
C VAL A 151 -3.55 3.13 6.05
N ASN A 152 -3.21 3.06 4.75
CA ASN A 152 -2.56 4.17 4.04
C ASN A 152 -3.55 5.09 3.33
N TYR A 153 -4.71 4.58 2.90
CA TYR A 153 -5.67 5.29 2.06
C TYR A 153 -7.08 5.38 2.67
N GLY A 154 -7.35 4.70 3.78
CA GLY A 154 -8.65 4.77 4.48
C GLY A 154 -9.78 4.03 3.75
N CYS A 155 -9.47 3.13 2.82
CA CYS A 155 -10.42 2.30 2.09
C CYS A 155 -9.82 0.92 1.80
N THR A 156 -10.64 -0.07 1.44
CA THR A 156 -10.14 -1.40 1.01
C THR A 156 -10.23 -1.61 -0.49
N LEU A 157 -11.01 -0.78 -1.20
CA LEU A 157 -11.40 -0.94 -2.61
C LEU A 157 -12.06 -2.29 -2.94
N GLY A 158 -12.58 -3.02 -1.95
CA GLY A 158 -13.07 -4.38 -2.17
C GLY A 158 -11.96 -5.41 -2.35
N LEU A 159 -10.69 -5.10 -2.01
CA LEU A 159 -9.58 -6.07 -2.05
C LEU A 159 -9.81 -7.28 -1.15
N GLU A 160 -10.69 -7.18 -0.15
CA GLU A 160 -11.16 -8.31 0.65
C GLU A 160 -11.97 -9.34 -0.19
N GLU A 161 -12.51 -8.91 -1.32
CA GLU A 161 -13.26 -9.74 -2.27
C GLU A 161 -12.35 -10.24 -3.42
N VAL A 162 -11.24 -9.54 -3.68
CA VAL A 162 -10.31 -9.87 -4.77
C VAL A 162 -9.27 -10.89 -4.32
N ARG A 163 -9.19 -12.00 -5.05
CA ARG A 163 -8.23 -13.08 -4.78
C ARG A 163 -6.99 -12.92 -5.65
N SER A 164 -5.82 -12.73 -5.05
CA SER A 164 -4.55 -12.82 -5.80
C SER A 164 -4.29 -14.29 -6.16
N ALA A 165 -4.57 -14.66 -7.41
CA ALA A 165 -4.20 -15.95 -7.97
C ALA A 165 -3.05 -15.75 -8.96
N THR A 166 -1.80 -15.95 -8.53
CA THR A 166 -0.69 -16.04 -9.47
C THR A 166 -0.58 -17.45 -10.00
N ARG A 167 -0.87 -17.64 -11.30
CA ARG A 167 -0.57 -18.89 -12.01
C ARG A 167 0.92 -18.91 -12.34
N PHE A 168 1.70 -19.69 -11.61
CA PHE A 168 3.08 -19.99 -11.99
C PHE A 168 3.11 -21.24 -12.86
N GLU A 169 3.59 -21.12 -14.10
CA GLU A 169 4.01 -22.29 -14.88
C GLU A 169 5.41 -22.69 -14.44
N VAL A 170 5.50 -23.74 -13.62
CA VAL A 170 6.79 -24.31 -13.23
C VAL A 170 7.18 -25.35 -14.29
N SER A 171 8.29 -25.11 -14.99
CA SER A 171 8.88 -26.14 -15.86
C SER A 171 9.54 -27.21 -14.98
N THR A 172 8.89 -28.37 -14.84
CA THR A 172 9.46 -29.48 -14.04
C THR A 172 10.69 -30.05 -14.75
N PRO A 173 11.88 -30.04 -14.11
CA PRO A 173 13.08 -30.67 -14.64
C PRO A 173 12.82 -32.17 -14.95
N PRO A 174 13.41 -32.74 -16.01
CA PRO A 174 13.14 -34.12 -16.43
C PRO A 174 13.30 -35.16 -15.32
N PHE A 175 14.33 -35.02 -14.49
CA PHE A 175 14.61 -35.98 -13.41
C PHE A 175 13.52 -36.06 -12.33
N LEU A 176 12.75 -34.98 -12.11
CA LEU A 176 11.61 -34.97 -11.17
C LEU A 176 10.35 -35.59 -11.79
N ARG A 177 10.20 -35.48 -13.11
CA ARG A 177 9.13 -36.15 -13.87
C ARG A 177 9.25 -37.67 -13.79
N ASP A 178 10.49 -38.17 -13.85
CA ASP A 178 10.78 -39.60 -13.85
C ASP A 178 10.58 -40.24 -12.45
N MET A 179 10.76 -39.46 -11.38
CA MET A 179 10.54 -39.91 -9.99
C MET A 179 9.06 -39.92 -9.57
N ALA A 180 8.24 -39.03 -10.15
CA ALA A 180 6.86 -38.79 -9.74
C ALA A 180 5.85 -39.85 -10.19
N GLY A 181 6.22 -40.69 -11.16
CA GLY A 181 5.33 -41.69 -11.76
C GLY A 181 4.14 -41.09 -12.53
N PRO A 182 3.35 -41.91 -13.23
CA PRO A 182 2.28 -41.46 -14.13
C PRO A 182 1.07 -40.79 -13.44
N ASN A 183 1.05 -40.72 -12.11
CA ASN A 183 -0.09 -40.22 -11.32
C ASN A 183 -0.03 -38.72 -10.99
N LEU A 184 1.09 -38.05 -11.25
CA LEU A 184 1.16 -36.59 -11.21
C LEU A 184 0.93 -36.08 -12.63
N GLY A 185 -0.34 -35.77 -12.93
CA GLY A 185 -0.76 -35.22 -14.21
C GLY A 185 0.05 -33.99 -14.61
N GLY A 186 0.10 -33.71 -15.92
CA GLY A 186 0.71 -32.50 -16.48
C GLY A 186 0.24 -31.21 -15.78
N PRO A 187 0.95 -30.09 -15.98
CA PRO A 187 0.91 -28.94 -15.08
C PRO A 187 -0.52 -28.40 -14.91
N SER A 188 -1.15 -28.76 -13.80
CA SER A 188 -2.46 -28.28 -13.38
C SER A 188 -2.26 -27.81 -11.94
N GLN A 189 -2.09 -26.50 -11.77
CA GLN A 189 -3.14 -25.59 -11.31
C GLN A 189 -3.49 -25.80 -9.83
N LEU A 190 -3.23 -24.77 -9.02
CA LEU A 190 -3.90 -24.60 -7.74
C LEU A 190 -5.38 -24.30 -8.05
N CYS A 191 -6.24 -25.31 -8.01
CA CYS A 191 -7.68 -25.09 -7.91
C CYS A 191 -8.04 -25.08 -6.42
N GLU A 192 -8.29 -23.89 -5.87
CA GLU A 192 -8.96 -23.78 -4.57
C GLU A 192 -10.45 -23.60 -4.81
N ASP A 193 -11.17 -24.72 -4.91
CA ASP A 193 -12.64 -24.72 -4.95
C ASP A 193 -13.27 -24.53 -3.56
N GLU A 194 -12.47 -24.37 -2.48
CA GLU A 194 -13.00 -24.09 -1.14
C GLU A 194 -12.14 -23.07 -0.36
N PRO A 195 -12.78 -22.20 0.45
CA PRO A 195 -12.15 -21.03 1.04
C PRO A 195 -11.22 -21.43 2.19
N ASN A 196 -9.90 -21.25 2.03
CA ASN A 196 -9.00 -21.37 3.17
C ASN A 196 -8.20 -20.08 3.40
N VAL A 197 -8.74 -19.32 4.33
CA VAL A 197 -8.14 -18.19 5.04
C VAL A 197 -7.00 -18.73 5.89
N LEU A 198 -5.81 -18.95 5.33
CA LEU A 198 -4.62 -19.18 6.16
C LEU A 198 -3.60 -18.09 5.89
N GLN A 199 -3.42 -17.24 6.91
CA GLN A 199 -2.37 -16.24 6.96
C GLN A 199 -1.00 -16.90 6.71
N GLU A 200 -0.05 -16.16 6.14
CA GLU A 200 1.28 -16.65 5.76
C GLU A 200 2.05 -17.36 6.89
N LYS A 201 1.73 -17.02 8.16
CA LYS A 201 2.22 -17.72 9.36
C LYS A 201 1.73 -19.17 9.48
N ALA A 202 0.49 -19.46 9.10
CA ALA A 202 -0.04 -20.81 9.09
C ALA A 202 0.57 -21.65 7.96
N LEU A 203 0.87 -21.03 6.81
CA LEU A 203 1.66 -21.65 5.75
C LEU A 203 3.10 -21.94 6.20
N ALA A 204 3.72 -21.06 7.00
CA ALA A 204 5.03 -21.30 7.59
C ALA A 204 5.02 -22.45 8.62
N LEU A 205 3.96 -22.57 9.44
CA LEU A 205 3.77 -23.69 10.38
C LEU A 205 3.57 -25.03 9.67
N LEU A 206 2.81 -25.04 8.57
CA LEU A 206 2.66 -26.22 7.71
C LEU A 206 3.97 -26.61 7.02
N ARG A 207 4.80 -25.62 6.62
CA ARG A 207 6.15 -25.85 6.09
C ARG A 207 7.13 -26.36 7.15
N MET A 208 7.02 -25.90 8.40
CA MET A 208 7.80 -26.43 9.53
C MET A 208 7.38 -27.86 9.91
N ALA A 209 6.08 -28.17 9.86
CA ALA A 209 5.58 -29.54 10.05
C ALA A 209 6.01 -30.49 8.91
N ALA A 210 6.30 -29.95 7.72
CA ALA A 210 6.85 -30.69 6.59
C ALA A 210 8.39 -30.85 6.63
N MET A 211 9.08 -30.16 7.53
CA MET A 211 10.51 -30.30 7.77
C MET A 211 10.77 -31.31 8.90
N GLY A 212 10.83 -32.60 8.56
CA GLY A 212 11.56 -33.61 9.36
C GLY A 212 10.91 -34.10 10.67
N SER A 213 11.11 -35.37 11.02
CA SER A 213 10.40 -36.01 12.15
C SER A 213 10.91 -35.55 13.53
N ARG A 214 10.11 -35.81 14.57
CA ARG A 214 10.41 -35.55 16.00
C ARG A 214 11.77 -36.10 16.46
N GLU A 215 12.33 -37.09 15.78
CA GLU A 215 13.65 -37.67 16.10
C GLU A 215 14.80 -36.74 15.71
N GLU A 216 14.68 -35.96 14.64
CA GLU A 216 15.70 -34.99 14.22
C GLU A 216 15.80 -33.80 15.20
N LEU A 217 14.67 -33.43 15.82
CA LEU A 217 14.62 -32.37 16.84
C LEU A 217 15.21 -32.81 18.20
N LEU A 218 15.17 -34.10 18.54
CA LEU A 218 15.76 -34.62 19.79
C LEU A 218 17.26 -34.86 19.68
N ALA A 219 17.81 -35.07 18.47
CA ALA A 219 19.25 -35.29 18.26
C ALA A 219 20.08 -33.99 18.27
N ALA A 220 19.45 -32.82 18.21
CA ALA A 220 20.10 -31.51 18.17
C ALA A 220 20.12 -30.76 19.52
N ALA A 221 19.63 -31.38 20.60
CA ALA A 221 19.65 -30.88 21.97
C ALA A 221 20.67 -31.65 22.82
#